data_AF-A0A1Y3EFC7-F1
#
_entry.id   AF-A0A1Y3EFC7-F1
#
_cell.length_a   1.000
_cell.length_b   1.000
_cell.length_c   1.000
_cell.angle_alpha   90.00
_cell.angle_beta   90.00
_cell.angle_gamma   90.00
#
_symmetry.space_group_name_H-M   'P 1'
#
loop_
_entity.id
_entity.type
_entity.pdbx_description
1 polymer ?
#
loop_
_entity_poly.entity_id
_entity_poly.type
_entity_poly.pdbx_seq_one_letter_code
_entity_poly.pdbx_strand_id
1 'polypeptide(L)'
;MAAAITTHHLPVPWDCLFSLARIIVRVVPRVNRLVFVFGKLVKEGVQNFTPTLLTSYVIDVAREVDSLAHGVLKKNNLMNAVSQ
;
A
#
# COMPACT_ATOMS: atom_id res chain seq x y z
N MET A 1 11.33 8.30 -3.25
CA MET A 1 10.10 8.27 -4.08
C MET A 1 9.43 6.91 -3.87
N ALA A 2 8.10 6.83 -3.96
CA ALA A 2 7.39 5.55 -3.95
C ALA A 2 6.99 5.18 -5.38
N ALA A 3 6.91 3.89 -5.68
CA ALA A 3 6.34 3.37 -6.92
C ALA A 3 5.20 2.40 -6.59
N ALA A 4 4.29 2.22 -7.53
CA ALA A 4 3.13 1.36 -7.38
C ALA A 4 3.14 0.23 -8.43
N ILE A 5 2.69 -0.96 -8.03
CA ILE A 5 2.39 -2.08 -8.94
C ILE A 5 0.89 -2.40 -8.86
N THR A 6 0.31 -2.71 -10.01
CA THR A 6 -1.05 -3.26 -10.13
C THR A 6 -1.01 -4.52 -10.98
N THR A 7 -1.99 -5.41 -10.80
CA THR A 7 -2.15 -6.63 -11.61
C THR A 7 -3.62 -6.93 -11.85
N HIS A 8 -3.94 -7.50 -13.01
CA HIS A 8 -5.27 -8.05 -13.30
C HIS A 8 -5.38 -9.54 -12.95
N HIS A 9 -4.28 -10.19 -12.57
CA HIS A 9 -4.24 -11.62 -12.28
C HIS A 9 -4.82 -11.94 -10.89
N LEU A 10 -5.73 -12.93 -10.84
CA LEU A 10 -6.33 -13.46 -9.62
C LEU A 10 -6.12 -14.99 -9.56
N PRO A 11 -5.60 -15.56 -8.45
CA PRO A 11 -5.19 -14.87 -7.23
C PRO A 11 -3.96 -13.97 -7.45
N VAL A 12 -3.83 -12.92 -6.63
CA VAL A 12 -2.68 -12.00 -6.72
C VAL A 12 -1.40 -12.78 -6.42
N PRO A 13 -0.38 -12.77 -7.31
CA PRO A 13 0.85 -13.53 -7.13
C PRO A 13 1.82 -12.84 -6.16
N TRP A 14 1.52 -12.90 -4.86
CA TRP A 14 2.25 -12.18 -3.80
C TRP A 14 3.75 -12.47 -3.77
N ASP A 15 4.18 -13.72 -3.95
CA ASP A 15 5.60 -14.10 -3.92
C ASP A 15 6.41 -13.47 -5.06
N CYS A 16 5.82 -13.44 -6.26
CA CYS A 16 6.42 -12.78 -7.42
C CYS A 16 6.50 -11.28 -7.21
N LEU A 17 5.44 -10.66 -6.70
CA LEU A 17 5.40 -9.22 -6.41
C LEU A 17 6.42 -8.84 -5.33
N PHE A 18 6.57 -9.65 -4.29
CA PHE A 18 7.55 -9.41 -3.23
C PHE A 18 8.98 -9.54 -3.75
N SER A 19 9.24 -10.55 -4.58
CA SER A 19 10.54 -10.73 -5.24
C SER A 19 10.88 -9.54 -6.15
N LEU A 20 9.91 -9.10 -6.96
CA LEU A 20 10.03 -7.93 -7.82
C LEU A 20 10.28 -6.65 -7.01
N ALA A 21 9.61 -6.48 -5.87
CA ALA A 21 9.80 -5.33 -5.00
C ALA A 21 11.23 -5.22 -4.47
N ARG A 22 11.82 -6.34 -4.05
CA ARG A 22 13.20 -6.38 -3.59
C ARG A 22 14.19 -6.03 -4.69
N ILE A 23 13.92 -6.45 -5.93
CA ILE A 23 14.79 -6.16 -7.07
C ILE A 23 14.69 -4.69 -7.46
N ILE A 24 13.48 -4.15 -7.63
CA ILE A 24 13.26 -2.77 -8.08
C ILE A 24 13.86 -1.77 -7.10
N VAL A 25 13.63 -1.93 -5.79
CA VAL A 25 14.18 -1.01 -4.78
C VAL A 25 15.71 -1.03 -4.75
N ARG A 26 16.35 -2.16 -5.11
CA ARG A 26 17.82 -2.28 -5.19
C ARG A 26 18.41 -1.65 -6.45
N VAL A 27 17.74 -1.82 -7.59
CA VAL A 27 18.26 -1.41 -8.91
C VAL A 27 17.88 0.04 -9.24
N VAL A 28 16.75 0.53 -8.75
CA VAL A 28 16.23 1.87 -9.04
C VAL A 28 16.46 2.78 -7.82
N PRO A 29 17.59 3.51 -7.74
CA PRO A 29 17.98 4.24 -6.54
C PRO A 29 17.02 5.38 -6.14
N ARG A 30 16.11 5.80 -7.03
CA ARG A 30 15.10 6.82 -6.75
C ARG A 30 13.87 6.26 -6.02
N VAL A 31 13.64 4.95 -6.13
CA VAL A 31 12.48 4.24 -5.56
C VAL A 31 12.88 3.58 -4.25
N ASN A 32 12.33 4.07 -3.14
CA ASN A 32 12.65 3.55 -1.80
C ASN A 32 11.60 2.59 -1.29
N ARG A 33 10.38 2.68 -1.82
CA ARG A 33 9.22 1.87 -1.42
C ARG A 33 8.42 1.49 -2.66
N LEU A 34 8.02 0.23 -2.73
CA LEU A 34 7.13 -0.28 -3.75
C LEU A 34 5.86 -0.79 -3.08
N VAL A 35 4.70 -0.33 -3.52
CA VAL A 35 3.40 -0.68 -2.94
C VAL A 35 2.51 -1.36 -3.97
N PHE A 36 1.68 -2.29 -3.51
CA PHE A 36 0.64 -2.88 -4.34
C PHE A 36 -0.64 -2.05 -4.22
N VAL A 37 -1.23 -1.67 -5.36
CA VAL A 37 -2.50 -0.93 -5.40
C VAL A 37 -3.61 -1.89 -5.77
N PHE A 38 -4.60 -2.00 -4.87
CA PHE A 38 -5.79 -2.82 -5.09
C PHE A 38 -6.74 -2.16 -6.11
N GLY A 39 -7.41 -2.98 -6.91
CA GLY A 39 -8.44 -2.52 -7.84
C GLY A 39 -8.04 -2.64 -9.31
N LYS A 40 -8.50 -1.69 -10.14
CA LYS A 40 -8.22 -1.67 -11.59
C LYS A 40 -6.75 -1.34 -11.86
N LEU A 41 -6.25 -1.81 -12.99
CA LEU A 41 -4.90 -1.51 -13.45
C LEU A 41 -4.73 0.00 -13.64
N VAL A 42 -3.69 0.53 -13.00
CA VAL A 42 -3.28 1.92 -13.15
C VAL A 42 -2.37 1.99 -14.37
N LYS A 43 -2.91 2.48 -15.49
CA LYS A 43 -2.17 2.58 -16.76
C LYS A 43 -1.29 3.81 -16.84
N GLU A 44 -1.70 4.88 -16.18
CA GLU A 44 -1.05 6.18 -16.23
C GLU A 44 -0.57 6.58 -14.84
N GLY A 45 0.62 7.20 -14.77
CA GLY A 45 1.14 7.73 -13.52
C GLY A 45 0.27 8.88 -13.01
N VAL A 46 0.03 8.93 -11.70
CA VAL A 46 -0.68 10.03 -11.07
C VAL A 46 0.20 11.28 -11.13
N GLN A 47 -0.24 12.30 -11.87
CA GLN A 47 0.48 13.57 -12.00
C GLN A 47 0.01 14.62 -10.99
N ASN A 48 -1.24 14.52 -10.55
CA ASN A 48 -1.87 15.48 -9.66
C ASN A 48 -2.04 14.88 -8.26
N PHE A 49 -1.48 15.56 -7.26
CA PHE A 49 -1.62 15.18 -5.86
C PHE A 49 -2.68 16.07 -5.20
N THR A 50 -3.62 15.45 -4.47
CA THR A 50 -4.57 16.18 -3.65
C THR A 50 -3.82 16.83 -2.48
N PRO A 51 -3.83 18.18 -2.34
CA PRO A 51 -3.18 18.84 -1.21
C PRO A 51 -3.78 18.35 0.09
N THR A 52 -2.97 17.68 0.90
CA THR A 52 -3.42 17.04 2.14
C THR A 52 -2.57 17.58 3.29
N LEU A 53 -3.20 18.32 4.19
CA LEU A 53 -2.58 18.92 5.37
C LEU A 53 -3.08 18.23 6.63
N LEU A 54 -2.38 18.45 7.75
CA LEU A 54 -2.76 17.94 9.07
C LEU A 54 -3.93 18.74 9.66
N THR A 55 -5.08 18.67 9.01
CA THR A 55 -6.35 19.19 9.53
C THR A 55 -7.02 18.12 10.38
N SER A 56 -7.90 18.54 11.31
CA SER A 56 -8.65 17.59 12.16
C SER A 56 -9.39 16.56 11.32
N TYR A 57 -10.02 17.00 10.22
CA TYR A 57 -10.72 16.11 9.29
C TYR A 57 -9.82 15.01 8.72
N VAL A 58 -8.63 15.36 8.19
CA VAL A 58 -7.71 14.38 7.60
C VAL A 58 -7.20 13.40 8.66
N ILE A 59 -6.94 13.89 9.88
CA ILE A 59 -6.50 13.05 11.00
C ILE A 59 -7.60 12.08 11.42
N ASP A 60 -8.86 12.54 11.48
CA ASP A 60 -9.99 11.70 11.87
C ASP A 60 -10.25 10.60 10.84
N VAL A 61 -10.14 10.92 9.54
CA VAL A 61 -10.18 9.91 8.46
C VAL A 61 -9.06 8.88 8.63
N ALA A 62 -7.82 9.32 8.92
CA ALA A 62 -6.71 8.41 9.13
C ALA A 62 -6.92 7.49 10.35
N ARG A 63 -7.48 8.02 11.45
CA ARG A 63 -7.84 7.24 12.65
C ARG A 63 -8.93 6.21 12.37
N GLU A 64 -9.95 6.58 11.61
CA GLU A 64 -11.04 5.68 11.24
C GLU A 64 -10.52 4.51 10.41
N VAL A 65 -9.73 4.78 9.37
CA VAL A 65 -9.16 3.74 8.49
C VAL A 65 -8.23 2.80 9.27
N ASP A 66 -7.39 3.35 10.16
CA ASP A 66 -6.51 2.55 11.02
C ASP A 66 -7.30 1.62 11.95
N SER A 67 -8.34 2.14 12.60
CA SER A 67 -9.23 1.38 13.49
C SER A 67 -9.94 0.25 12.74
N LEU A 68 -10.45 0.51 11.53
CA LEU A 68 -11.09 -0.51 10.70
C LEU A 68 -10.12 -1.62 10.30
N ALA A 69 -8.91 -1.27 9.85
CA ALA A 69 -7.89 -2.24 9.46
C ALA A 69 -7.47 -3.13 10.66
N HIS A 70 -7.18 -2.53 11.80
CA HIS A 70 -6.86 -3.24 13.04
C HIS A 70 -8.04 -4.08 13.53
N GLY A 71 -9.28 -3.60 13.38
CA GLY A 71 -10.49 -4.35 13.70
C GLY A 71 -10.60 -5.65 12.89
N VAL A 72 -10.28 -5.62 11.60
CA VAL A 72 -10.25 -6.83 10.75
C VAL A 72 -9.15 -7.79 11.21
N LEU A 73 -7.93 -7.31 11.47
CA LEU A 73 -6.84 -8.16 11.97
C LEU A 73 -7.19 -8.82 13.31
N LYS A 74 -7.75 -8.04 14.25
CA LYS A 74 -8.19 -8.53 15.56
C LYS A 74 -9.30 -9.56 15.44
N LYS A 75 -10.31 -9.31 14.61
CA LYS A 75 -11.42 -10.25 14.37
C LYS A 75 -10.95 -11.60 13.83
N ASN A 76 -9.86 -11.60 13.05
CA ASN A 76 -9.26 -12.81 12.49
C ASN A 76 -8.13 -13.39 13.35
N ASN A 77 -7.88 -12.87 14.56
CA ASN A 77 -6.78 -13.28 15.45
C ASN A 77 -5.37 -13.16 14.83
N LEU A 78 -5.17 -12.20 13.91
CA LEU A 78 -3.93 -12.00 13.18
C LEU A 78 -3.03 -10.91 13.79
N MET A 79 -3.40 -10.34 14.92
CA MET A 79 -2.65 -9.23 15.56
C MET A 79 -1.20 -9.60 15.90
N ASN A 80 -0.95 -10.87 16.23
CA ASN A 80 0.40 -11.35 16.57
C ASN A 80 1.21 -11.80 15.35
N ALA A 81 0.59 -11.86 14.17
CA ALA A 81 1.27 -12.26 12.93
C ALA A 81 2.07 -11.11 12.29
N VAL A 82 1.83 -9.87 12.73
CA VAL A 82 2.48 -8.67 12.20
C VAL A 82 3.08 -7.88 13.36
N SER A 83 4.38 -7.60 13.27
CA SER A 83 5.06 -6.65 14.16
C SER A 83 5.18 -5.29 13.48
N GLN A 84 5.01 -4.21 14.23
CA GLN A 84 5.19 -2.84 13.77
C GLN A 84 6.30 -2.14 14.53
#